data_AF-A0A0V1NVX2-F1
#
_entry.id   AF-A0A0V1NVX2-F1
#
_cell.length_a   1.000
_cell.length_b   1.000
_cell.length_c   1.000
_cell.angle_alpha   90.00
_cell.angle_beta   90.00
_cell.angle_gamma   90.00
#
_symmetry.space_group_name_H-M   'P 1'
#
loop_
_entity.id
_entity.type
_entity.pdbx_description
1 polymer ?
#
loop_
_entity_poly.entity_id
_entity_poly.type
_entity_poly.pdbx_seq_one_letter_code
_entity_poly.pdbx_strand_id
1 'polypeptide(L)'
;LYHILKPLNMLRNTFQSGYLSILFSLGNNPLQIWDKHASKGTIQILEDGDIKSEVIELSSNTVCETFISCPISSQDVLAIKLPFLILIIRNMEKYFSFEIHVLDSTGVQRRFCVNNFQTCCRIKPEICTVPLRMEPGWNTVQFNLMDFTKRAYGTNFIEAQRIIIYANCRVRRVFFSDKPYREDEIPTVYWLINCVMPRNEIEYRAKWITTLANARHSAAITCSPRTMRQAIVKESCIGIKQDRH
;
A
#
# COMPACT_ATOMS: atom_id res chain seq x y z
N LEU A 1 28.88 -23.05 20.92
CA LEU A 1 28.38 -23.26 19.54
C LEU A 1 27.05 -22.53 19.41
N TYR A 2 26.95 -21.68 18.40
CA TYR A 2 25.88 -20.74 18.10
C TYR A 2 24.46 -21.33 18.28
N HIS A 3 23.72 -20.84 19.27
CA HIS A 3 22.26 -20.83 19.19
C HIS A 3 21.91 -19.82 18.09
N ILE A 4 21.74 -20.31 16.86
CA ILE A 4 21.03 -19.60 15.81
C ILE A 4 19.60 -19.46 16.32
N LEU A 5 19.30 -18.32 16.97
CA LEU A 5 17.94 -17.94 17.30
C LEU A 5 17.20 -17.85 15.96
N LYS A 6 16.38 -18.87 15.67
CA LYS A 6 15.44 -18.79 14.55
C LYS A 6 14.61 -17.53 14.76
N PRO A 7 14.41 -16.68 13.74
CA PRO A 7 13.55 -15.51 13.87
C PRO A 7 12.19 -15.97 14.41
N LEU A 8 11.71 -15.32 15.47
CA LEU A 8 10.39 -15.65 16.02
C LEU A 8 9.36 -15.24 14.97
N ASN A 9 8.65 -16.24 14.45
CA ASN A 9 7.65 -16.02 13.42
C ASN A 9 6.33 -15.61 14.08
N MET A 10 6.05 -14.32 14.13
CA MET A 10 4.98 -13.75 14.95
C MET A 10 3.59 -14.30 14.60
N LEU A 11 3.28 -14.51 13.30
CA LEU A 11 1.94 -14.93 12.86
C LEU A 11 1.94 -16.27 12.10
N ARG A 12 3.05 -17.01 12.08
CA ARG A 12 3.18 -18.28 11.33
C ARG A 12 2.24 -19.37 11.83
N ASN A 13 1.92 -19.36 13.13
CA ASN A 13 1.00 -20.32 13.75
C ASN A 13 -0.43 -19.76 13.88
N THR A 14 -0.68 -18.54 13.41
CA THR A 14 -2.02 -17.94 13.39
C THR A 14 -2.76 -18.43 12.16
N PHE A 15 -4.07 -18.63 12.27
CA PHE A 15 -4.92 -18.93 11.12
C PHE A 15 -4.93 -17.72 10.16
N GLN A 16 -4.49 -17.93 8.92
CA GLN A 16 -4.40 -16.90 7.89
C GLN A 16 -5.36 -17.25 6.75
N SER A 17 -6.59 -16.76 6.83
CA SER A 17 -7.61 -16.94 5.80
C SER A 17 -8.53 -15.73 5.76
N GLY A 18 -9.04 -15.38 4.58
CA GLY A 18 -9.87 -14.19 4.39
C GLY A 18 -9.06 -12.91 4.62
N TYR A 19 -9.14 -12.36 5.83
CA TYR A 19 -8.52 -11.07 6.18
C TYR A 19 -7.70 -11.16 7.48
N LEU A 20 -6.57 -10.44 7.51
CA LEU A 20 -5.69 -10.36 8.67
C LEU A 20 -5.26 -8.91 8.91
N SER A 21 -5.83 -8.27 9.93
CA SER A 21 -5.50 -6.90 10.29
C SER A 21 -4.26 -6.84 11.18
N ILE A 22 -3.28 -6.00 10.82
CA ILE A 22 -2.06 -5.77 11.62
C ILE A 22 -1.99 -4.37 12.23
N LEU A 23 -2.80 -3.44 11.73
CA LEU A 23 -2.99 -2.13 12.33
C LEU A 23 -4.43 -1.68 12.13
N PHE A 24 -5.06 -1.25 13.21
CA PHE A 24 -6.32 -0.54 13.18
C PHE A 24 -6.26 0.60 14.19
N SER A 25 -6.50 1.83 13.76
CA SER A 25 -6.34 2.99 14.64
C SER A 25 -7.39 3.08 15.75
N LEU A 26 -8.55 2.41 15.60
CA LEU A 26 -9.50 2.25 16.71
C LEU A 26 -9.04 1.12 17.63
N GLY A 27 -8.70 1.48 18.86
CA GLY A 27 -8.39 0.52 19.91
C GLY A 27 -7.48 1.11 20.97
N ASN A 28 -7.38 0.43 22.11
CA ASN A 28 -6.63 0.93 23.27
C ASN A 28 -5.11 1.02 23.02
N ASN A 29 -4.56 0.19 22.12
CA ASN A 29 -3.14 0.20 21.79
C ASN A 29 -2.90 -0.21 20.33
N PRO A 30 -3.16 0.68 19.36
CA PRO A 30 -3.14 0.32 17.93
C PRO A 30 -1.73 0.02 17.39
N LEU A 31 -0.69 0.46 18.09
CA LEU A 31 0.73 0.26 17.74
C LEU A 31 1.40 -0.82 18.60
N GLN A 32 0.64 -1.71 19.25
CA GLN A 32 1.16 -2.75 20.16
C GLN A 32 2.24 -3.68 19.57
N ILE A 33 2.23 -3.88 18.25
CA ILE A 33 3.20 -4.72 17.51
C ILE A 33 4.08 -3.91 16.56
N TRP A 34 4.05 -2.58 16.69
CA TRP A 34 4.76 -1.65 15.82
C TRP A 34 5.84 -0.91 16.61
N ASP A 35 7.07 -0.98 16.12
CA ASP A 35 8.12 -0.08 16.58
C ASP A 35 7.85 1.34 16.05
N LYS A 36 8.19 2.33 16.86
CA LYS A 36 7.93 3.75 16.61
C LYS A 36 9.24 4.50 16.60
N HIS A 37 9.61 5.03 15.44
CA HIS A 37 10.80 5.84 15.30
C HIS A 37 10.41 7.26 14.89
N ALA A 38 10.71 8.25 15.73
CA ALA A 38 10.46 9.66 15.45
C ALA A 38 11.66 10.50 15.89
N SER A 39 12.57 10.81 14.94
CA SER A 39 13.75 11.64 15.23
C SER A 39 13.44 13.14 15.17
N LYS A 40 12.98 13.63 14.00
CA LYS A 40 12.56 15.03 13.77
C LYS A 40 11.15 15.06 13.18
N GLY A 41 10.24 14.42 13.86
CA GLY A 41 8.85 14.31 13.44
C GLY A 41 7.96 13.85 14.59
N THR A 42 6.70 13.61 14.28
CA THR A 42 5.68 13.23 15.26
C THR A 42 4.94 11.98 14.80
N ILE A 43 4.59 11.15 15.78
CA ILE A 43 3.66 10.02 15.62
C ILE A 43 2.57 10.23 16.67
N GLN A 44 1.36 10.54 16.24
CA GLN A 44 0.26 10.92 17.12
C GLN A 44 -1.05 10.27 16.68
N ILE A 45 -1.92 9.99 17.64
CA ILE A 45 -3.30 9.60 17.38
C ILE A 45 -4.14 10.86 17.47
N LEU A 46 -4.93 11.15 16.43
CA LEU A 46 -5.80 12.33 16.37
C LEU A 46 -7.11 12.01 15.66
N GLU A 47 -8.13 12.84 15.86
CA GLU A 47 -9.40 12.73 15.14
C GLU A 47 -9.29 13.38 13.75
N ASP A 48 -9.59 12.61 12.70
CA ASP A 48 -9.61 13.13 11.33
C ASP A 48 -10.97 13.76 11.01
N GLY A 49 -10.99 15.00 10.55
CA GLY A 49 -12.22 15.76 10.30
C GLY A 49 -13.12 15.20 9.19
N ASP A 50 -12.56 14.47 8.21
CA ASP A 50 -13.33 13.95 7.07
C ASP A 50 -14.10 12.69 7.47
N ILE A 51 -13.46 11.79 8.23
CA ILE A 51 -14.05 10.50 8.65
C ILE A 51 -14.58 10.51 10.09
N LYS A 52 -14.34 11.59 10.85
CA LYS A 52 -14.74 11.77 12.26
C LYS A 52 -14.34 10.57 13.13
N SER A 53 -13.09 10.16 12.99
CA SER A 53 -12.57 8.97 13.65
C SER A 53 -11.07 9.10 13.91
N GLU A 54 -10.59 8.38 14.92
CA GLU A 54 -9.17 8.41 15.30
C GLU A 54 -8.29 7.78 14.22
N VAL A 55 -7.18 8.42 13.92
CA VAL A 55 -6.18 7.98 12.94
C VAL A 55 -4.79 8.21 13.49
N ILE A 56 -3.82 7.47 12.97
CA ILE A 56 -2.42 7.61 13.36
C ILE A 56 -1.76 8.53 12.34
N GLU A 57 -1.41 9.75 12.72
CA GLU A 57 -0.65 10.66 11.90
C GLU A 57 0.85 10.46 12.12
N LEU A 58 1.58 10.33 11.00
CA LEU A 58 3.03 10.41 10.97
C LEU A 58 3.40 11.68 10.19
N SER A 59 4.23 12.54 10.78
CA SER A 59 4.61 13.81 10.15
C SER A 59 6.11 14.08 10.34
N SER A 60 6.80 14.46 9.27
CA SER A 60 8.21 14.89 9.33
C SER A 60 8.60 15.68 8.08
N ASN A 61 9.56 16.58 8.21
CA ASN A 61 10.15 17.28 7.07
C ASN A 61 10.94 16.32 6.16
N THR A 62 11.60 15.32 6.75
CA THR A 62 12.33 14.28 6.01
C THR A 62 11.60 12.95 6.14
N VAL A 63 11.16 12.38 5.02
CA VAL A 63 10.32 11.17 5.00
C VAL A 63 10.90 10.02 5.82
N CYS A 64 12.21 9.79 5.75
CA CYS A 64 12.88 8.68 6.44
C CYS A 64 13.21 8.93 7.92
N GLU A 65 13.07 10.16 8.44
CA GLU A 65 13.38 10.47 9.85
C GLU A 65 12.26 10.02 10.82
N THR A 66 11.06 9.72 10.31
CA THR A 66 9.92 9.24 11.11
C THR A 66 9.20 8.10 10.40
N PHE A 67 9.01 6.98 11.10
CA PHE A 67 8.31 5.81 10.57
C PHE A 67 7.76 4.92 11.70
N ILE A 68 6.81 4.07 11.35
CA ILE A 68 6.44 2.91 12.14
C ILE A 68 6.83 1.65 11.38
N SER A 69 7.31 0.63 12.09
CA SER A 69 7.68 -0.66 11.48
C SER A 69 7.12 -1.84 12.25
N CYS A 70 6.71 -2.88 11.53
CA CYS A 70 6.18 -4.11 12.12
C CYS A 70 6.90 -5.32 11.51
N PRO A 71 7.43 -6.24 12.34
CA PRO A 71 7.31 -6.33 13.81
C PRO A 71 8.24 -5.36 14.57
N ILE A 72 8.06 -5.25 15.89
CA ILE A 72 8.88 -4.38 16.77
C ILE A 72 10.37 -4.71 16.66
N SER A 73 10.69 -6.00 16.76
CA SER A 73 12.07 -6.46 16.67
C SER A 73 12.52 -6.56 15.22
N SER A 74 13.75 -6.11 14.94
CA SER A 74 14.39 -6.32 13.65
C SER A 74 14.73 -7.79 13.37
N GLN A 75 14.77 -8.62 14.40
CA GLN A 75 15.04 -10.06 14.30
C GLN A 75 13.78 -10.90 14.04
N ASP A 76 12.61 -10.34 14.28
CA ASP A 76 11.34 -11.05 14.09
C ASP A 76 10.81 -10.86 12.67
N VAL A 77 9.91 -11.75 12.26
CA VAL A 77 9.20 -11.65 10.98
C VAL A 77 7.71 -11.88 11.17
N LEU A 78 6.90 -11.17 10.38
CA LEU A 78 5.44 -11.34 10.35
C LEU A 78 5.04 -12.76 9.93
N ALA A 79 5.68 -13.29 8.88
CA ALA A 79 5.37 -14.59 8.27
C ALA A 79 3.91 -14.70 7.77
N ILE A 80 3.42 -13.65 7.08
CA ILE A 80 2.07 -13.60 6.50
C ILE A 80 2.10 -14.11 5.06
N LYS A 81 1.32 -15.14 4.75
CA LYS A 81 1.22 -15.79 3.43
C LYS A 81 0.12 -15.22 2.54
N LEU A 82 -0.70 -14.30 3.06
CA LEU A 82 -1.76 -13.65 2.32
C LEU A 82 -1.17 -12.71 1.25
N PRO A 83 -1.57 -12.82 -0.03
CA PRO A 83 -0.91 -12.16 -1.15
C PRO A 83 -1.24 -10.67 -1.32
N PHE A 84 -2.37 -10.19 -0.81
CA PHE A 84 -2.77 -8.79 -0.97
C PHE A 84 -2.49 -8.02 0.32
N LEU A 85 -1.68 -6.96 0.22
CA LEU A 85 -1.48 -5.97 1.27
C LEU A 85 -2.36 -4.75 0.97
N ILE A 86 -3.15 -4.31 1.95
CA ILE A 86 -4.05 -3.16 1.84
C ILE A 86 -3.75 -2.14 2.92
N LEU A 87 -3.54 -0.89 2.50
CA LEU A 87 -3.37 0.26 3.37
C LEU A 87 -4.51 1.25 3.12
N ILE A 88 -5.19 1.66 4.19
CA ILE A 88 -6.14 2.77 4.17
C ILE A 88 -5.44 3.99 4.77
N ILE A 89 -5.05 4.92 3.90
CA ILE A 89 -4.19 6.06 4.25
C ILE A 89 -4.70 7.36 3.63
N ARG A 90 -4.59 8.47 4.38
CA ARG A 90 -4.84 9.81 3.85
C ARG A 90 -3.57 10.36 3.22
N ASN A 91 -3.69 10.85 1.99
CA ASN A 91 -2.67 11.64 1.33
C ASN A 91 -2.61 13.03 1.95
N MET A 92 -1.46 13.40 2.50
CA MET A 92 -1.21 14.71 3.09
C MET A 92 -0.61 15.71 2.09
N GLU A 93 -0.65 15.38 0.79
CA GLU A 93 -0.07 16.16 -0.31
C GLU A 93 1.43 16.45 -0.12
N LYS A 94 2.12 15.49 0.50
CA LYS A 94 3.54 15.51 0.84
C LYS A 94 4.19 14.21 0.39
N TYR A 95 5.52 14.17 0.38
CA TYR A 95 6.25 12.95 0.05
C TYR A 95 5.99 11.85 1.07
N PHE A 96 5.55 10.71 0.57
CA PHE A 96 5.16 9.53 1.33
C PHE A 96 5.81 8.29 0.72
N SER A 97 6.17 7.34 1.58
CA SER A 97 6.75 6.06 1.21
C SER A 97 6.30 4.96 2.17
N PHE A 98 6.24 3.73 1.69
CA PHE A 98 6.22 2.55 2.53
C PHE A 98 7.12 1.46 1.95
N GLU A 99 7.58 0.55 2.79
CA GLU A 99 8.38 -0.61 2.41
C GLU A 99 7.71 -1.89 2.87
N ILE A 100 7.78 -2.92 2.02
CA ILE A 100 7.36 -4.28 2.36
C ILE A 100 8.47 -5.26 1.98
N HIS A 101 8.92 -6.02 2.98
CA HIS A 101 9.89 -7.08 2.82
C HIS A 101 9.14 -8.39 2.63
N VAL A 102 9.53 -9.16 1.61
CA VAL A 102 8.95 -10.45 1.31
C VAL A 102 10.03 -11.50 1.15
N LEU A 103 9.70 -12.74 1.49
CA LEU A 103 10.49 -13.92 1.14
C LEU A 103 9.98 -14.48 -0.19
N ASP A 104 10.90 -14.77 -1.11
CA ASP A 104 10.57 -15.45 -2.36
C ASP A 104 10.91 -16.95 -2.33
N SER A 105 10.48 -17.68 -3.37
CA SER A 105 10.69 -19.12 -3.49
C SER A 105 12.15 -19.54 -3.66
N THR A 106 13.07 -18.59 -3.89
CA THR A 106 14.51 -18.85 -3.93
C THR A 106 15.17 -18.64 -2.56
N GLY A 107 14.39 -18.30 -1.53
CA GLY A 107 14.89 -18.03 -0.19
C GLY A 107 15.51 -16.64 -0.06
N VAL A 108 15.36 -15.76 -1.05
CA VAL A 108 15.90 -14.40 -1.02
C VAL A 108 14.84 -13.44 -0.46
N GLN A 109 15.26 -12.59 0.47
CA GLN A 109 14.43 -11.50 0.96
C GLN A 109 14.46 -10.35 -0.07
N ARG A 110 13.30 -10.01 -0.62
CA ARG A 110 13.12 -8.87 -1.53
C ARG A 110 12.43 -7.72 -0.80
N ARG A 111 12.80 -6.49 -1.13
CA ARG A 111 12.21 -5.27 -0.60
C ARG A 111 11.50 -4.52 -1.70
N PHE A 112 10.21 -4.24 -1.50
CA PHE A 112 9.47 -3.31 -2.35
C PHE A 112 9.39 -1.96 -1.66
N CYS A 113 10.02 -0.94 -2.25
CA CYS A 113 9.96 0.45 -1.82
C CYS A 113 8.91 1.18 -2.68
N VAL A 114 7.79 1.54 -2.08
CA VAL A 114 6.64 2.12 -2.78
C VAL A 114 6.48 3.57 -2.34
N ASN A 115 6.48 4.53 -3.27
CA ASN A 115 6.45 5.96 -2.92
C ASN A 115 5.82 6.84 -3.99
N ASN A 116 5.43 8.05 -3.61
CA ASN A 116 4.71 9.00 -4.48
C ASN A 116 5.59 10.05 -5.17
N PHE A 117 6.92 9.99 -5.00
CA PHE A 117 7.87 10.96 -5.58
C PHE A 117 8.71 10.38 -6.72
N GLN A 118 8.60 9.09 -7.00
CA GLN A 118 9.23 8.48 -8.17
C GLN A 118 8.24 8.27 -9.30
N THR A 119 8.77 8.32 -10.52
CA THR A 119 7.97 8.25 -11.76
C THR A 119 8.10 6.93 -12.50
N CYS A 120 9.14 6.14 -12.20
CA CYS A 120 9.45 4.89 -12.89
C CYS A 120 9.81 3.78 -11.92
N CYS A 121 9.47 2.55 -12.29
CA CYS A 121 9.93 1.37 -11.55
C CYS A 121 11.42 1.15 -11.75
N ARG A 122 12.12 0.73 -10.68
CA ARG A 122 13.52 0.33 -10.75
C ARG A 122 13.70 -1.01 -10.05
N ILE A 123 14.25 -1.99 -10.75
CA ILE A 123 14.44 -3.34 -10.23
C ILE A 123 15.93 -3.58 -10.06
N LYS A 124 16.36 -3.79 -8.83
CA LYS A 124 17.68 -4.31 -8.44
C LYS A 124 17.49 -5.71 -7.87
N PRO A 125 18.55 -6.53 -7.72
CA PRO A 125 18.41 -7.90 -7.22
C PRO A 125 17.55 -7.98 -5.95
N GLU A 126 17.81 -7.20 -4.91
CA GLU A 126 17.07 -7.31 -3.64
C GLU A 126 16.02 -6.21 -3.44
N ILE A 127 16.04 -5.16 -4.25
CA ILE A 127 15.21 -3.96 -4.04
C ILE A 127 14.47 -3.64 -5.33
N CYS A 128 13.15 -3.63 -5.25
CA CYS A 128 12.27 -3.15 -6.30
C CYS A 128 11.62 -1.86 -5.81
N THR A 129 11.71 -0.84 -6.63
CA THR A 129 11.18 0.48 -6.36
C THR A 129 9.98 0.69 -7.26
N VAL A 130 8.82 1.03 -6.69
CA VAL A 130 7.53 1.10 -7.38
C VAL A 130 6.90 2.48 -7.17
N PRO A 131 6.52 3.20 -8.24
CA PRO A 131 5.83 4.47 -8.11
C PRO A 131 4.38 4.27 -7.67
N LEU A 132 3.92 5.13 -6.77
CA LEU A 132 2.57 5.18 -6.22
C LEU A 132 1.89 6.47 -6.64
N ARG A 133 0.72 6.35 -7.26
CA ARG A 133 -0.13 7.51 -7.50
C ARG A 133 -1.23 7.53 -6.44
N MET A 134 -1.31 8.65 -5.71
CA MET A 134 -2.32 8.89 -4.69
C MET A 134 -3.19 10.06 -5.10
N GLU A 135 -4.49 9.94 -4.88
CA GLU A 135 -5.43 11.04 -5.03
C GLU A 135 -5.42 11.91 -3.75
N PRO A 136 -5.90 13.16 -3.81
CA PRO A 136 -6.13 13.96 -2.62
C PRO A 136 -7.11 13.26 -1.65
N GLY A 137 -6.86 13.36 -0.34
CA GLY A 137 -7.73 12.76 0.68
C GLY A 137 -7.47 11.28 0.95
N TRP A 138 -8.52 10.52 1.25
CA TRP A 138 -8.44 9.12 1.67
C TRP A 138 -8.23 8.17 0.49
N ASN A 139 -7.21 7.32 0.59
CA ASN A 139 -6.81 6.36 -0.44
C ASN A 139 -6.81 4.94 0.14
N THR A 140 -7.26 4.00 -0.69
CA THR A 140 -7.08 2.57 -0.45
C THR A 140 -6.01 2.05 -1.41
N VAL A 141 -4.79 1.84 -0.88
CA VAL A 141 -3.66 1.26 -1.63
C VAL A 141 -3.77 -0.24 -1.53
N GLN A 142 -3.85 -0.92 -2.68
CA GLN A 142 -3.81 -2.39 -2.77
C GLN A 142 -2.52 -2.83 -3.47
N PHE A 143 -1.75 -3.71 -2.83
CA PHE A 143 -0.48 -4.20 -3.34
C PHE A 143 -0.51 -5.73 -3.43
N ASN A 144 -0.49 -6.26 -4.64
CA ASN A 144 -0.48 -7.70 -4.89
C ASN A 144 0.97 -8.24 -4.82
N LEU A 145 1.38 -8.69 -3.64
CA LEU A 145 2.75 -9.15 -3.36
C LEU A 145 3.14 -10.33 -4.26
N MET A 146 2.21 -11.23 -4.55
CA MET A 146 2.46 -12.38 -5.42
C MET A 146 2.80 -11.95 -6.84
N ASP A 147 1.99 -11.06 -7.39
CA ASP A 147 2.10 -10.61 -8.77
C ASP A 147 3.29 -9.65 -8.98
N PHE A 148 3.56 -8.77 -8.00
CA PHE A 148 4.77 -7.94 -8.01
C PHE A 148 6.05 -8.78 -7.89
N THR A 149 6.08 -9.81 -7.04
CA THR A 149 7.23 -10.72 -6.94
C THR A 149 7.46 -11.47 -8.25
N LYS A 150 6.37 -11.99 -8.85
CA LYS A 150 6.45 -12.71 -10.12
C LYS A 150 6.96 -11.84 -11.26
N ARG A 151 6.44 -10.61 -11.39
CA ARG A 151 6.85 -9.69 -12.46
C ARG A 151 8.24 -9.11 -12.28
N ALA A 152 8.64 -8.80 -11.05
CA ALA A 152 9.94 -8.18 -10.80
C ALA A 152 11.10 -9.19 -10.86
N TYR A 153 10.89 -10.42 -10.38
CA TYR A 153 11.97 -11.39 -10.16
C TYR A 153 11.74 -12.76 -10.82
N GLY A 154 10.57 -13.03 -11.38
CA GLY A 154 10.22 -14.35 -11.93
C GLY A 154 9.96 -15.43 -10.88
N THR A 155 10.14 -15.12 -9.59
CA THR A 155 9.98 -16.03 -8.45
C THR A 155 8.57 -15.97 -7.85
N ASN A 156 8.24 -16.90 -6.96
CA ASN A 156 6.93 -16.93 -6.31
C ASN A 156 7.03 -16.31 -4.91
N PHE A 157 6.00 -15.55 -4.52
CA PHE A 157 5.87 -15.03 -3.15
C PHE A 157 5.62 -16.18 -2.16
N ILE A 158 6.34 -16.17 -1.04
CA ILE A 158 6.18 -17.15 0.05
C ILE A 158 5.50 -16.50 1.25
N GLU A 159 6.06 -15.40 1.76
CA GLU A 159 5.50 -14.68 2.91
C GLU A 159 5.98 -13.24 2.98
N ALA A 160 5.18 -12.37 3.58
CA ALA A 160 5.55 -11.03 4.00
C ALA A 160 6.24 -11.09 5.37
N GLN A 161 7.36 -10.40 5.49
CA GLN A 161 8.25 -10.48 6.66
C GLN A 161 8.24 -9.19 7.49
N ARG A 162 8.23 -8.02 6.86
CA ARG A 162 8.27 -6.73 7.55
C ARG A 162 7.60 -5.64 6.72
N ILE A 163 6.85 -4.77 7.36
CA ILE A 163 6.31 -3.55 6.77
C ILE A 163 6.86 -2.33 7.49
N ILE A 164 7.18 -1.28 6.75
CA ILE A 164 7.60 0.02 7.27
C ILE A 164 6.75 1.09 6.58
N ILE A 165 6.13 1.97 7.36
CA ILE A 165 5.34 3.09 6.86
C ILE A 165 6.03 4.37 7.30
N TYR A 166 6.44 5.20 6.35
CA TYR A 166 7.16 6.45 6.61
C TYR A 166 6.22 7.63 6.85
N ALA A 167 6.82 8.77 7.18
CA ALA A 167 6.14 10.01 7.49
C ALA A 167 5.24 10.53 6.36
N ASN A 168 4.45 11.55 6.72
CA ASN A 168 3.54 12.33 5.89
C ASN A 168 2.33 11.55 5.39
N CYS A 169 1.72 10.77 6.28
CA CYS A 169 0.45 10.11 6.05
C CYS A 169 -0.39 10.07 7.33
N ARG A 170 -1.70 9.89 7.15
CA ARG A 170 -2.57 9.42 8.25
C ARG A 170 -2.98 7.99 7.95
N VAL A 171 -2.69 7.08 8.86
CA VAL A 171 -2.99 5.66 8.71
C VAL A 171 -4.22 5.32 9.52
N ARG A 172 -5.21 4.72 8.86
CA ARG A 172 -6.41 4.19 9.49
C ARG A 172 -6.31 2.70 9.71
N ARG A 173 -5.85 1.97 8.69
CA ARG A 173 -5.82 0.51 8.71
C ARG A 173 -4.72 -0.05 7.83
N VAL A 174 -4.13 -1.14 8.27
CA VAL A 174 -3.22 -1.98 7.47
C VAL A 174 -3.61 -3.43 7.70
N PHE A 175 -3.87 -4.15 6.60
CA PHE A 175 -4.29 -5.53 6.66
C PHE A 175 -3.86 -6.31 5.42
N PHE A 176 -3.88 -7.63 5.55
CA PHE A 176 -3.64 -8.54 4.44
C PHE A 176 -4.92 -9.31 4.09
N SER A 177 -5.01 -9.78 2.86
CA SER A 177 -6.12 -10.61 2.40
C SER A 177 -5.72 -11.66 1.37
N ASP A 178 -6.54 -12.70 1.25
CA ASP A 178 -6.41 -13.79 0.29
C ASP A 178 -6.84 -13.40 -1.13
N LYS A 179 -7.81 -12.49 -1.25
CA LYS A 179 -8.35 -11.97 -2.50
C LYS A 179 -8.42 -10.44 -2.48
N PRO A 180 -8.49 -9.77 -3.66
CA PRO A 180 -8.76 -8.35 -3.69
C PRO A 180 -10.21 -8.12 -3.27
N TYR A 181 -10.42 -7.73 -2.01
CA TYR A 181 -11.75 -7.35 -1.53
C TYR A 181 -12.14 -6.00 -2.12
N ARG A 182 -13.36 -5.92 -2.64
CA ARG A 182 -14.00 -4.66 -3.00
C ARG A 182 -14.52 -3.97 -1.72
N GLU A 183 -14.67 -2.65 -1.71
CA GLU A 183 -15.16 -1.90 -0.52
C GLU A 183 -16.45 -2.47 0.07
N ASP A 184 -17.33 -3.00 -0.79
CA ASP A 184 -18.63 -3.62 -0.48
C ASP A 184 -18.54 -5.02 0.13
N GLU A 185 -17.43 -5.73 -0.04
CA GLU A 185 -17.23 -7.08 0.50
C GLU A 185 -16.49 -7.09 1.84
N ILE A 186 -15.94 -5.94 2.27
CA ILE A 186 -15.30 -5.81 3.57
C ILE A 186 -16.44 -5.64 4.60
N PRO A 187 -16.57 -6.52 5.62
CA PRO A 187 -17.66 -6.43 6.60
C PRO A 187 -17.87 -5.01 7.13
N THR A 188 -19.13 -4.63 7.40
CA THR A 188 -19.58 -3.32 7.92
C THR A 188 -19.03 -2.95 9.31
N VAL A 189 -17.98 -3.64 9.80
CA VAL A 189 -17.16 -3.21 10.94
C VAL A 189 -15.85 -2.56 10.47
N TYR A 190 -15.62 -2.57 9.15
CA TYR A 190 -14.38 -2.20 8.45
C TYR A 190 -14.62 -1.25 7.25
N TRP A 191 -15.89 -1.06 6.84
CA TRP A 191 -16.35 0.06 6.03
C TRP A 191 -15.95 1.42 6.66
N LEU A 192 -15.54 2.38 5.84
CA LEU A 192 -15.18 3.75 6.27
C LEU A 192 -16.36 4.61 6.73
N ILE A 193 -17.54 4.05 6.93
CA ILE A 193 -18.74 4.85 6.96
C ILE A 193 -19.15 5.09 8.41
N ASN A 194 -18.97 6.33 8.85
CA ASN A 194 -20.03 7.03 9.55
C ASN A 194 -20.15 8.46 9.01
N CYS A 195 -19.98 8.60 7.69
CA CYS A 195 -20.50 9.73 6.95
C CYS A 195 -21.70 9.24 6.15
N VAL A 196 -22.89 9.55 6.64
CA VAL A 196 -24.14 9.42 5.88
C VAL A 196 -23.98 10.22 4.58
N MET A 197 -23.74 9.53 3.47
CA MET A 197 -23.89 10.11 2.13
C MET A 197 -25.26 9.68 1.60
N PRO A 198 -26.05 10.59 0.99
CA PRO A 198 -27.39 10.29 0.55
C PRO A 198 -27.38 9.19 -0.51
N ARG A 199 -28.30 8.25 -0.28
CA ARG A 199 -28.53 7.03 -1.05
C ARG A 199 -29.11 7.40 -2.42
N ASN A 200 -28.29 7.74 -3.41
CA ASN A 200 -28.68 7.85 -4.84
C ASN A 200 -27.46 7.73 -5.75
N GLU A 201 -27.20 6.53 -6.27
CA GLU A 201 -26.75 6.21 -7.65
C GLU A 201 -26.14 4.80 -7.65
N ILE A 202 -26.99 3.84 -8.03
CA ILE A 202 -26.60 2.50 -8.47
C ILE A 202 -26.42 2.63 -9.98
N GLU A 203 -25.20 2.45 -10.49
CA GLU A 203 -24.86 1.81 -11.78
C GLU A 203 -23.39 2.14 -12.14
N TYR A 204 -22.55 1.12 -12.38
CA TYR A 204 -21.92 0.87 -13.69
C TYR A 204 -20.84 -0.24 -13.66
N ARG A 205 -21.22 -1.35 -14.28
CA ARG A 205 -20.50 -2.26 -15.21
C ARG A 205 -18.98 -2.41 -15.15
N ALA A 206 -18.60 -3.68 -15.00
CA ALA A 206 -17.28 -4.25 -15.27
C ALA A 206 -16.76 -3.98 -16.69
N LYS A 207 -15.52 -3.49 -16.78
CA LYS A 207 -14.61 -3.64 -17.92
C LYS A 207 -13.17 -3.73 -17.41
N TRP A 208 -12.66 -4.94 -17.21
CA TRP A 208 -11.24 -5.20 -16.95
C TRP A 208 -10.77 -6.49 -17.61
N ILE A 209 -11.14 -6.70 -18.87
CA ILE A 209 -10.42 -7.63 -19.75
C ILE A 209 -10.02 -6.83 -20.99
N THR A 210 -8.73 -6.90 -21.33
CA THR A 210 -8.10 -6.37 -22.56
C THR A 210 -7.59 -4.92 -22.52
N THR A 211 -6.56 -4.62 -21.72
CA THR A 211 -5.48 -3.68 -22.12
C THR A 211 -4.16 -3.99 -21.39
N LEU A 212 -3.66 -5.22 -21.52
CA LEU A 212 -2.28 -5.59 -21.14
C LEU A 212 -1.51 -6.20 -22.32
N ALA A 213 -1.92 -5.87 -23.55
CA ALA A 213 -1.20 -6.30 -24.75
C ALA A 213 -0.20 -5.25 -25.27
N ASN A 214 -0.24 -3.98 -24.85
CA ASN A 214 0.68 -2.95 -25.33
C ASN A 214 0.89 -1.84 -24.29
N ALA A 215 1.74 -2.07 -23.28
CA ALA A 215 2.34 -0.99 -22.50
C ALA A 215 3.65 -1.48 -21.86
N ARG A 216 4.77 -1.26 -22.56
CA ARG A 216 6.11 -1.47 -21.99
C ARG A 216 6.49 -0.46 -20.89
N HIS A 217 5.60 0.44 -20.42
CA HIS A 217 5.98 1.58 -19.58
C HIS A 217 4.93 2.13 -18.61
N SER A 218 4.12 1.32 -17.90
CA SER A 218 3.41 1.88 -16.73
C SER A 218 3.09 0.81 -15.68
N ALA A 219 3.92 0.74 -14.65
CA ALA A 219 3.74 -0.13 -13.48
C ALA A 219 3.48 0.70 -12.22
N ALA A 220 2.64 1.74 -12.36
CA ALA A 220 2.17 2.52 -11.22
C ALA A 220 1.07 1.75 -10.48
N ILE A 221 1.13 1.76 -9.15
CA ILE A 221 0.02 1.33 -8.32
C ILE A 221 -0.99 2.47 -8.30
N THR A 222 -2.17 2.22 -8.83
CA THR A 222 -3.29 3.15 -8.79
C THR A 222 -4.16 2.84 -7.57
N CYS A 223 -4.44 3.85 -6.74
CA CYS A 223 -5.45 3.75 -5.70
C CYS A 223 -6.85 3.74 -6.35
N SER A 224 -7.80 2.97 -5.80
CA SER A 224 -9.17 2.90 -6.32
C SER A 224 -9.86 4.28 -6.29
N PRO A 225 -10.38 4.82 -7.41
CA PRO A 225 -11.16 6.04 -7.40
C PRO A 225 -12.67 5.76 -7.21
N ARG A 226 -13.33 6.51 -6.32
CA ARG A 226 -14.70 6.97 -6.61
C ARG A 226 -14.56 8.19 -7.54
N THR A 227 -15.27 8.13 -8.67
CA THR A 227 -15.38 9.16 -9.73
C THR A 227 -14.29 9.15 -10.81
N MET A 228 -14.53 8.38 -11.87
CA MET A 228 -13.92 8.59 -13.18
C MET A 228 -14.92 9.42 -14.03
N ARG A 229 -14.75 10.74 -14.12
CA ARG A 229 -15.30 11.55 -15.22
C ARG A 229 -14.59 12.90 -15.33
N GLN A 230 -14.17 13.20 -16.56
CA GLN A 230 -13.61 14.45 -17.11
C GLN A 230 -12.11 14.67 -16.75
N ALA A 231 -11.14 14.74 -17.67
CA ALA A 231 -11.19 15.09 -19.08
C ALA A 231 -10.09 14.38 -19.90
N ILE A 232 -10.51 13.61 -20.90
CA ILE A 232 -9.80 13.41 -22.17
C ILE A 232 -10.42 14.45 -23.11
N VAL A 233 -9.82 15.64 -23.23
CA VAL A 233 -10.09 16.56 -24.35
C VAL A 233 -8.81 17.36 -24.65
N LYS A 234 -8.34 17.21 -25.90
CA LYS A 234 -7.24 17.89 -26.63
C LYS A 234 -5.90 17.19 -26.74
N GLU A 235 -5.85 16.17 -27.59
CA GLU A 235 -4.82 16.11 -28.64
C GLU A 235 -5.50 15.79 -29.97
N SER A 236 -5.71 16.82 -30.79
CA SER A 236 -6.07 16.69 -32.21
C SER A 236 -5.66 17.98 -32.92
N CYS A 237 -5.04 17.82 -34.10
CA CYS A 237 -4.59 18.85 -35.05
C CYS A 237 -3.23 19.48 -34.65
N ILE A 238 -2.15 19.47 -35.44
CA ILE A 238 -1.92 19.49 -36.91
C ILE A 238 -0.49 18.93 -37.09
N GLY A 239 -0.19 17.91 -37.90
CA GLY A 239 -0.30 17.91 -39.35
C GLY A 239 1.02 18.39 -39.98
N ILE A 240 1.97 17.48 -40.18
CA ILE A 240 3.23 17.67 -40.92
C ILE A 240 2.89 18.11 -42.36
N LYS A 241 3.36 19.28 -42.80
CA LYS A 241 3.51 19.60 -44.22
C LYS A 241 5.00 19.64 -44.57
N GLN A 242 5.36 18.75 -45.48
CA GLN A 242 6.64 18.67 -46.15
C GLN A 242 6.39 19.26 -47.54
N ASP A 243 6.83 20.49 -47.78
CA ASP A 243 6.73 21.12 -49.10
C ASP A 243 7.89 20.66 -49.97
N ARG A 244 7.53 20.12 -51.14
CA ARG A 244 8.41 19.97 -52.30
C ARG A 244 8.32 21.27 -53.10
N HIS A 245 9.47 21.85 -53.40
CA HIS A 245 9.77 22.46 -54.69
C HIS A 245 11.27 22.36 -54.93
#